data_AF-W7DPG1-F1
#
_entry.id   AF-W7DPG1-F1
#
_cell.length_a   1.000
_cell.length_b   1.000
_cell.length_c   1.000
_cell.angle_alpha   90.00
_cell.angle_beta   90.00
_cell.angle_gamma   90.00
#
_symmetry.space_group_name_H-M   'P 1'
#
loop_
_entity.id
_entity.type
_entity.pdbx_description
1 polymer ?
#
loop_
_entity_poly.entity_id
_entity_poly.type
_entity_poly.pdbx_seq_one_letter_code
_entity_poly.pdbx_strand_id
1 'polypeptide(L)'
;MTEKHLEKATFAGGCFWCMVKPFDTQPGIEKVISGYTGGHTENPTYEEVCGGKTGHAEAVQITFDPEVFPYDKLLDVYFMQTDPTDAFGQFVDRGDSYRPAIFYHSEEQKKSSGKSKS
;
A
#
# COMPACT_ATOMS: atom_id res chain seq x y z
N MET A 1 -0.84 18.34 25.77
CA MET A 1 -1.26 17.12 25.04
C MET A 1 -0.92 17.40 23.59
N THR A 2 0.12 16.77 23.06
CA THR A 2 0.49 16.91 21.65
C THR A 2 -0.66 16.30 20.85
N GLU A 3 -1.27 17.06 19.94
CA GLU A 3 -2.27 16.49 19.03
C GLU A 3 -1.58 15.44 18.16
N LYS A 4 -2.06 14.21 18.21
CA LYS A 4 -1.53 13.11 17.42
C LYS A 4 -1.94 13.34 15.96
N HIS A 5 -1.03 13.89 15.16
CA HIS A 5 -1.28 14.11 13.73
C HIS A 5 -1.13 12.78 12.99
N LEU A 6 -2.24 12.16 12.59
CA LEU A 6 -2.19 10.90 11.85
C LEU A 6 -2.30 11.14 10.35
N GLU A 7 -1.41 10.49 9.61
CA GLU A 7 -1.38 10.46 8.15
C GLU A 7 -1.87 9.11 7.61
N LYS A 8 -2.18 9.09 6.32
CA LYS A 8 -2.55 7.87 5.59
C LYS A 8 -1.56 7.60 4.47
N ALA A 9 -1.20 6.34 4.32
CA ALA A 9 -0.44 5.82 3.19
C ALA A 9 -1.23 4.67 2.56
N THR A 10 -1.13 4.50 1.23
CA THR A 10 -1.77 3.36 0.55
C THR A 10 -0.80 2.72 -0.41
N PHE A 11 -0.61 1.41 -0.23
CA PHE A 11 0.33 0.60 -0.99
C PHE A 11 -0.41 -0.60 -1.60
N ALA A 12 -0.10 -0.92 -2.85
CA ALA A 12 -0.50 -2.12 -3.55
C ALA A 12 0.75 -2.84 -4.05
N GLY A 13 0.76 -4.16 -4.13
CA GLY A 13 1.94 -4.88 -4.63
C GLY A 13 2.06 -6.32 -4.15
N GLY A 14 0.98 -7.09 -4.23
CA GLY A 14 0.97 -8.50 -3.86
C GLY A 14 -0.09 -8.82 -2.81
N CYS A 15 -0.02 -10.04 -2.26
CA CYS A 15 -0.96 -10.53 -1.26
C CYS A 15 -1.00 -9.59 -0.04
N PHE A 16 -2.17 -8.97 0.20
CA PHE A 16 -2.33 -8.01 1.30
C PHE A 16 -1.99 -8.60 2.68
N TRP A 17 -2.16 -9.91 2.90
CA TRP A 17 -1.81 -10.58 4.16
C TRP A 17 -0.31 -10.48 4.49
N CYS A 18 0.55 -10.58 3.47
CA CYS A 18 1.99 -10.42 3.62
C CYS A 18 2.35 -8.95 3.89
N MET A 19 1.56 -8.01 3.37
CA MET A 19 1.78 -6.58 3.55
C MET A 19 1.28 -6.04 4.90
N VAL A 20 0.25 -6.62 5.53
CA VAL A 20 -0.28 -6.13 6.82
C VAL A 20 0.67 -6.45 7.99
N LYS A 21 1.17 -7.69 8.03
CA LYS A 21 1.94 -8.24 9.16
C LYS A 21 3.18 -7.41 9.55
N PRO A 22 3.96 -6.83 8.62
CA PRO A 22 5.10 -5.97 8.94
C PRO A 22 4.75 -4.67 9.67
N PHE A 23 3.53 -4.15 9.50
CA PHE A 23 3.11 -2.86 10.07
C PHE A 23 2.27 -3.00 11.35
N ASP A 24 1.47 -4.06 11.49
CA ASP A 24 0.46 -4.22 12.55
C ASP A 24 1.02 -4.17 13.99
N THR A 25 2.33 -4.41 14.16
CA THR A 25 2.99 -4.43 15.48
C THR A 25 3.97 -3.27 15.68
N GLN A 26 4.05 -2.33 14.74
CA GLN A 26 5.03 -1.25 14.80
C GLN A 26 4.52 -0.07 15.63
N PRO A 27 5.34 0.48 16.55
CA PRO A 27 5.02 1.73 17.23
C PRO A 27 4.78 2.85 16.22
N GLY A 28 3.67 3.58 16.38
CA GLY A 28 3.26 4.65 15.47
C GLY A 28 2.30 4.22 14.37
N ILE A 29 2.05 2.92 14.18
CA ILE A 29 0.96 2.45 13.31
C ILE A 29 -0.32 2.36 14.13
N GLU A 30 -1.36 3.09 13.70
CA GLU A 30 -2.65 3.15 14.38
C GLU A 30 -3.65 2.14 13.80
N LYS A 31 -3.63 1.97 12.47
CA LYS A 31 -4.59 1.11 11.78
C LYS A 31 -4.05 0.65 10.43
N VAL A 32 -4.31 -0.60 10.08
CA VAL A 32 -4.07 -1.14 8.74
C VAL A 32 -5.38 -1.73 8.21
N ILE A 33 -5.78 -1.35 6.99
CA ILE A 33 -7.02 -1.80 6.34
C ILE A 33 -6.67 -2.37 4.97
N SER A 34 -7.02 -3.61 4.70
CA SER A 34 -6.95 -4.21 3.35
C SER A 34 -8.16 -3.84 2.50
N GLY A 35 -7.95 -3.60 1.20
CA GLY A 35 -9.01 -3.27 0.26
C GLY A 35 -8.52 -3.29 -1.19
N TYR A 36 -9.29 -2.66 -2.07
CA TYR A 36 -9.03 -2.62 -3.51
C TYR A 36 -8.98 -1.17 -4.00
N THR A 37 -8.01 -0.84 -4.85
CA THR A 37 -7.88 0.52 -5.38
C THR A 37 -7.19 0.56 -6.75
N GLY A 38 -7.19 1.72 -7.40
CA GLY A 38 -6.52 1.93 -8.69
C GLY A 38 -7.23 1.34 -9.91
N GLY A 39 -8.44 0.81 -9.75
CA GLY A 39 -9.33 0.39 -10.83
C GLY A 39 -10.33 1.46 -11.25
N HIS A 40 -11.23 1.09 -12.17
CA HIS A 40 -12.21 2.01 -12.76
C HIS A 40 -13.66 1.72 -12.32
N THR A 41 -13.92 0.58 -11.67
CA THR A 41 -15.25 0.25 -11.12
C THR A 41 -15.46 0.93 -9.77
N GLU A 42 -16.53 1.70 -9.60
CA GLU A 42 -16.88 2.27 -8.30
C GLU A 42 -17.45 1.20 -7.36
N ASN A 43 -16.93 1.13 -6.13
CA ASN A 43 -17.38 0.20 -5.07
C ASN A 43 -17.52 -1.26 -5.53
N PRO A 44 -16.47 -1.87 -6.09
CA PRO A 44 -16.55 -3.24 -6.61
C PRO A 44 -16.78 -4.25 -5.47
N THR A 45 -17.47 -5.35 -5.76
CA THR A 45 -17.50 -6.49 -4.83
C THR A 45 -16.23 -7.33 -4.96
N TYR A 46 -16.00 -8.20 -3.97
CA TYR A 46 -14.89 -9.16 -4.01
C TYR A 46 -14.91 -10.00 -5.28
N GLU A 47 -16.08 -10.52 -5.67
CA GLU A 47 -16.23 -11.36 -6.85
C GLU A 47 -15.89 -10.61 -8.14
N GLU A 48 -16.21 -9.31 -8.22
CA GLU A 48 -15.91 -8.48 -9.39
C GLU A 48 -14.41 -8.22 -9.53
N VAL A 49 -13.71 -7.98 -8.41
CA VAL A 49 -12.25 -7.81 -8.39
C VAL A 49 -11.55 -9.12 -8.76
N CYS A 50 -11.96 -10.24 -8.15
CA CYS A 50 -11.43 -11.56 -8.52
C CYS A 50 -11.73 -11.95 -9.97
N GLY A 51 -12.82 -11.43 -10.55
CA GLY A 51 -13.15 -11.59 -11.96
C GLY A 51 -12.22 -10.83 -12.91
N GLY A 52 -11.30 -9.99 -12.41
CA GLY A 52 -10.26 -9.30 -13.18
C GLY A 52 -10.75 -8.15 -14.07
N LYS A 53 -12.04 -7.82 -14.04
CA LYS A 53 -12.64 -6.83 -14.95
C LYS A 53 -12.63 -5.40 -14.41
N THR A 54 -12.36 -5.21 -13.12
CA THR A 54 -12.49 -3.91 -12.46
C THR A 54 -11.21 -3.06 -12.53
N GLY A 55 -10.09 -3.68 -12.90
CA GLY A 55 -8.77 -3.05 -12.95
C GLY A 55 -8.17 -2.69 -11.58
N HIS A 56 -8.84 -3.05 -10.48
CA HIS A 56 -8.33 -2.78 -9.13
C HIS A 56 -7.16 -3.68 -8.77
N ALA A 57 -6.24 -3.11 -8.01
CA ALA A 57 -5.16 -3.80 -7.35
C ALA A 57 -5.50 -4.04 -5.87
N GLU A 58 -5.02 -5.16 -5.32
CA GLU A 58 -5.03 -5.39 -3.88
C GLU A 58 -4.13 -4.37 -3.19
N ALA A 59 -4.67 -3.69 -2.18
CA ALA A 59 -3.96 -2.64 -1.47
C ALA A 59 -4.21 -2.67 0.03
N VAL A 60 -3.30 -2.06 0.77
CA VAL A 60 -3.46 -1.76 2.20
C VAL A 60 -3.39 -0.26 2.41
N GLN A 61 -4.32 0.27 3.21
CA GLN A 61 -4.28 1.62 3.74
C GLN A 61 -3.77 1.58 5.17
N ILE A 62 -2.70 2.31 5.44
CA ILE A 62 -2.05 2.40 6.73
C ILE A 62 -2.30 3.80 7.28
N THR A 63 -2.91 3.88 8.46
CA THR A 63 -2.99 5.10 9.27
C THR A 63 -1.83 5.08 10.26
N PHE A 64 -0.98 6.10 10.22
CA PHE A 64 0.26 6.15 10.99
C PHE A 64 0.53 7.55 11.55
N ASP A 65 1.30 7.59 12.62
CA ASP A 65 1.85 8.79 13.23
C ASP A 65 3.24 9.06 12.60
N PRO A 66 3.40 10.10 11.74
CA PRO A 66 4.65 10.38 11.05
C PRO A 66 5.76 10.81 11.99
N GLU A 67 5.46 11.25 13.23
CA GLU A 67 6.49 11.59 14.23
C GLU A 67 7.15 10.34 14.82
N VAL A 68 6.38 9.25 14.93
CA VAL A 68 6.85 7.96 15.48
C VAL A 68 7.29 7.00 14.37
N PHE A 69 6.59 7.00 13.24
CA PHE A 69 6.84 6.15 12.09
C PHE A 69 6.78 6.97 10.79
N PRO A 70 7.89 7.59 10.37
CA PRO A 70 7.90 8.45 9.19
C PRO A 70 7.52 7.73 7.90
N TYR A 71 6.96 8.47 6.93
CA TYR A 71 6.54 7.91 5.64
C TYR A 71 7.67 7.19 4.88
N ASP A 72 8.91 7.68 4.96
CA ASP A 72 10.06 7.03 4.31
C ASP A 72 10.31 5.62 4.89
N LYS A 73 10.07 5.41 6.19
CA LYS A 73 10.16 4.08 6.81
C LYS A 73 9.05 3.15 6.31
N LEU A 74 7.87 3.68 5.99
CA LEU A 74 6.80 2.90 5.36
C LEU A 74 7.22 2.46 3.95
N LEU A 75 7.84 3.35 3.18
CA LEU A 75 8.38 3.04 1.86
C LEU A 75 9.45 1.95 1.95
N ASP A 76 10.39 2.05 2.89
CA ASP A 76 11.44 1.04 3.07
C ASP A 76 10.85 -0.35 3.34
N VAL A 77 9.86 -0.45 4.25
CA VAL A 77 9.19 -1.72 4.53
C VAL A 77 8.44 -2.23 3.31
N TYR A 78 7.75 -1.34 2.57
CA TYR A 78 7.06 -1.69 1.35
C TYR A 78 8.01 -2.25 0.28
N PHE A 79 9.16 -1.61 0.02
CA PHE A 79 10.15 -2.07 -0.96
C PHE A 79 10.94 -3.31 -0.50
N MET A 80 10.99 -3.60 0.80
CA MET A 80 11.50 -4.89 1.29
C MET A 80 10.53 -6.05 1.03
N GLN A 81 9.22 -5.79 1.02
CA GLN A 81 8.19 -6.80 0.79
C GLN A 81 7.83 -6.94 -0.70
N THR A 82 8.07 -5.88 -1.47
CA THR A 82 7.73 -5.83 -2.89
C THR A 82 8.98 -5.70 -3.73
N ASP A 83 9.19 -6.62 -4.68
CA ASP A 83 10.10 -6.35 -5.81
C ASP A 83 9.47 -5.32 -6.78
N PRO A 84 9.93 -4.06 -6.82
CA PRO A 84 9.36 -3.04 -7.70
C PRO A 84 9.73 -3.24 -9.18
N THR A 85 10.57 -4.22 -9.49
CA THR A 85 10.98 -4.57 -10.87
C THR A 85 10.14 -5.68 -11.49
N ASP A 86 9.36 -6.41 -10.68
CA ASP A 86 8.40 -7.39 -11.18
C ASP A 86 7.03 -6.74 -11.46
N ALA A 87 6.86 -6.30 -12.70
CA ALA A 87 5.63 -5.68 -13.17
C ALA A 87 4.47 -6.67 -13.39
N PHE A 88 4.71 -7.99 -13.28
CA PHE A 88 3.75 -9.03 -13.67
C PHE A 88 3.18 -9.83 -12.48
N GLY A 89 3.67 -9.58 -11.27
CA GLY A 89 3.23 -10.28 -10.07
C GLY A 89 4.27 -10.23 -8.96
N GLN A 90 3.90 -10.74 -7.79
CA GLN A 90 4.83 -10.92 -6.67
C GLN A 90 4.84 -12.40 -6.31
N PHE A 91 6.02 -12.99 -6.38
CA PHE A 91 6.23 -14.42 -6.12
C PHE A 91 5.38 -15.34 -7.03
N VAL A 92 4.35 -15.99 -6.47
CA VAL A 92 3.52 -17.00 -7.16
C VAL A 92 2.23 -16.40 -7.73
N ASP A 93 1.91 -15.15 -7.34
CA ASP A 93 0.69 -14.45 -7.70
C ASP A 93 0.93 -13.58 -8.93
N ARG A 94 0.34 -13.98 -10.07
CA ARG A 94 0.46 -13.28 -11.35
C ARG A 94 -0.86 -12.61 -11.73
N GLY A 95 -0.79 -11.37 -12.20
CA GLY A 95 -1.95 -10.62 -12.72
C GLY A 95 -1.95 -9.15 -12.34
N ASP A 96 -2.72 -8.34 -13.09
CA ASP A 96 -2.81 -6.88 -12.92
C ASP A 96 -3.24 -6.43 -11.53
N SER A 97 -3.88 -7.32 -10.75
CA SER A 97 -4.31 -7.06 -9.37
C SER A 97 -3.16 -7.08 -8.36
N TYR A 98 -1.99 -7.61 -8.72
CA TYR A 98 -0.81 -7.72 -7.84
C TYR A 98 0.29 -6.71 -8.18
N ARG A 99 0.01 -5.76 -9.09
CA ARG A 99 0.98 -4.77 -9.52
C ARG A 99 1.43 -3.87 -8.35
N PRO A 100 2.75 -3.60 -8.20
CA PRO A 100 3.23 -2.65 -7.21
C PRO A 100 2.76 -1.23 -7.58
N ALA A 101 2.07 -0.57 -6.67
CA ALA A 101 1.63 0.81 -6.81
C ALA A 101 1.56 1.53 -5.46
N ILE A 102 1.96 2.80 -5.46
CA ILE A 102 1.90 3.68 -4.30
C ILE A 102 0.88 4.76 -4.59
N PHE A 103 -0.15 4.87 -3.75
CA PHE A 103 -1.19 5.88 -3.83
C PHE A 103 -0.93 6.91 -2.74
N TYR A 104 -0.34 8.04 -3.15
CA TYR A 104 0.02 9.14 -2.26
C TYR A 104 -1.21 9.98 -1.87
N HIS A 105 -1.20 10.48 -0.64
CA HIS A 105 -2.25 11.32 -0.06
C HIS A 105 -1.80 12.78 0.13
N SER A 106 -0.52 13.09 -0.14
CA SER A 106 0.04 14.45 -0.12
C SER A 106 1.14 14.62 -1.19
N GLU A 107 1.48 15.87 -1.51
CA GLU A 107 2.57 16.18 -2.44
C GLU A 107 3.94 15.78 -1.87
N GLU A 108 4.10 15.81 -0.54
CA GLU A 108 5.28 15.29 0.16
C GLU A 108 5.43 13.78 -0.07
N GLN A 109 4.36 13.01 0.09
CA GLN A 109 4.36 11.57 -0.19
C GLN A 109 4.68 11.26 -1.66
N LYS A 110 4.16 12.07 -2.58
CA LYS A 110 4.48 11.96 -4.01
C LYS A 110 5.97 12.20 -4.29
N LYS A 111 6.59 13.18 -3.62
CA LYS A 111 8.03 13.45 -3.75
C LYS A 111 8.88 12.34 -3.13
N SER A 112 8.52 11.82 -1.96
CA SER A 112 9.27 10.73 -1.30
C SER A 112 9.16 9.41 -2.05
N SER A 113 7.97 9.04 -2.54
CA SER A 113 7.76 7.80 -3.31
C SER A 113 8.54 7.77 -4.62
N GLY A 114 8.77 8.93 -5.25
CA GLY A 114 9.63 9.06 -6.43
C GLY A 114 11.12 8.87 -6.16
N LYS A 115 11.60 9.18 -4.94
CA LYS A 115 13.02 9.07 -4.55
C LYS A 115 13.45 7.68 -4.14
N SER A 116 12.53 6.88 -3.60
CA SER A 116 12.80 5.53 -3.11
C SER A 116 12.96 4.50 -4.26
N LYS A 117 12.81 4.95 -5.52
CA LYS A 117 13.27 4.25 -6.73
C LYS A 117 14.75 4.60 -7.00
N SER A 118 15.69 3.88 -6.43
CA SER A 118 17.10 3.86 -6.87
C SER A 118 17.72 2.50 -6.63
#